data_AF-K6FR88-F1
#
_entry.id   AF-K6FR88-F1
#
_cell.length_a   1.000
_cell.length_b   1.000
_cell.length_c   1.000
_cell.angle_alpha   90.00
_cell.angle_beta   90.00
_cell.angle_gamma   90.00
#
_symmetry.space_group_name_H-M   'P 1'
#
loop_
_entity.id
_entity.type
_entity.pdbx_description
1 polymer ?
#
loop_
_entity_poly.entity_id
_entity_poly.type
_entity_poly.pdbx_seq_one_letter_code
_entity_poly.pdbx_strand_id
1 'polypeptide(L)' 'MGEAERRDFVRQGREVLLSLGQRDLARRYGLLAAGASSREELAELLLAMLQARHAG' A
#
# COMPACT_ATOMS: atom_id res chain seq x y z
N MET A 1 -1.10 10.79 -11.96
CA MET A 1 -0.59 11.19 -10.63
C MET A 1 0.87 11.62 -10.78
N GLY A 2 1.34 12.60 -10.03
CA GLY A 2 2.76 13.00 -10.08
C GLY A 2 3.66 11.94 -9.43
N GLU A 3 4.87 11.74 -9.93
CA GLU A 3 5.80 10.71 -9.40
C GLU A 3 6.17 10.96 -7.93
N ALA A 4 6.34 12.22 -7.52
CA ALA A 4 6.58 12.57 -6.11
C ALA A 4 5.38 12.20 -5.22
N GLU A 5 4.17 12.56 -5.66
CA GLU A 5 2.92 12.25 -4.96
C GLU A 5 2.75 10.73 -4.83
N ARG A 6 3.01 9.99 -5.90
CA ARG A 6 2.96 8.53 -5.94
C ARG A 6 3.91 7.92 -4.92
N ARG A 7 5.18 8.36 -4.90
CA ARG A 7 6.17 7.86 -3.92
C ARG A 7 5.74 8.14 -2.49
N ASP A 8 5.20 9.33 -2.21
CA ASP A 8 4.72 9.68 -0.88
C ASP A 8 3.53 8.81 -0.45
N PHE A 9 2.57 8.58 -1.35
CA PHE A 9 1.44 7.72 -1.07
C PHE A 9 1.89 6.29 -0.74
N VAL A 10 2.80 5.73 -1.57
CA VAL A 10 3.36 4.40 -1.34
C VAL A 10 4.12 4.32 -0.02
N ARG A 11 4.91 5.35 0.31
CA ARG A 11 5.62 5.43 1.59
C ARG A 11 4.64 5.40 2.78
N GLN A 12 3.61 6.25 2.75
CA GLN A 12 2.60 6.33 3.80
C GLN A 12 1.84 4.99 3.96
N GLY A 13 1.43 4.35 2.86
CA GLY A 13 0.78 3.05 2.91
C GLY A 13 1.67 1.95 3.52
N ARG A 14 2.98 1.95 3.21
CA ARG A 14 3.95 1.04 3.85
C ARG A 14 4.09 1.32 5.34
N GLU A 15 4.15 2.59 5.75
CA GLU A 15 4.24 2.99 7.16
C GLU A 15 3.01 2.51 7.96
N VAL A 16 1.81 2.66 7.41
CA VAL A 16 0.56 2.16 8.02
C VAL A 16 0.61 0.64 8.22
N LEU A 17 1.03 -0.12 7.20
CA LEU A 17 1.13 -1.57 7.32
C LEU A 17 2.19 -1.98 8.36
N LEU A 18 3.33 -1.28 8.41
CA LEU A 18 4.38 -1.52 9.39
C LEU A 18 3.92 -1.21 10.82
N SER A 19 3.18 -0.13 11.05
CA SER A 19 2.66 0.22 12.38
C SER A 19 1.64 -0.80 12.90
N LEU A 20 1.00 -1.56 12.00
CA LEU A 20 0.12 -2.68 12.32
C LEU A 20 0.86 -4.02 12.49
N GLY A 21 2.19 -4.02 12.50
CA GLY A 21 3.03 -5.21 12.57
C GLY A 21 3.08 -6.04 11.29
N GLN A 22 2.49 -5.54 10.19
CA GLN A 22 2.30 -6.30 8.95
C GLN A 22 3.49 -6.13 7.99
N ARG A 23 4.67 -6.63 8.40
CA ARG A 23 5.92 -6.52 7.62
C ARG A 23 5.80 -7.12 6.21
N ASP A 24 5.17 -8.29 6.08
CA ASP A 24 5.02 -8.95 4.78
C ASP A 24 4.04 -8.21 3.86
N LEU A 25 2.94 -7.68 4.40
CA LEU A 25 2.01 -6.85 3.64
C LEU A 25 2.68 -5.55 3.21
N ALA A 26 3.47 -4.89 4.07
CA ALA A 26 4.20 -3.68 3.70
C ALA A 26 5.18 -3.92 2.54
N ARG A 27 5.85 -5.09 2.50
CA ARG A 27 6.70 -5.48 1.37
C ARG A 27 5.88 -5.71 0.10
N ARG A 28 4.79 -6.49 0.19
CA ARG A 28 3.90 -6.76 -0.95
C ARG A 28 3.28 -5.49 -1.51
N TYR A 29 2.87 -4.56 -0.65
CA TYR A 29 2.30 -3.27 -1.06
C TYR A 29 3.27 -2.48 -1.93
N GLY A 30 4.53 -2.36 -1.51
CA GLY A 30 5.56 -1.66 -2.28
C GLY A 30 5.82 -2.28 -3.66
N LEU A 31 5.75 -3.61 -3.78
CA LEU A 31 5.91 -4.30 -5.05
C LEU A 31 4.71 -4.08 -5.98
N LEU A 32 3.48 -4.22 -5.46
CA LEU A 32 2.26 -4.09 -6.25
C LEU A 32 1.98 -2.63 -6.64
N ALA A 33 2.36 -1.67 -5.80
CA ALA A 33 2.28 -0.25 -6.10
C ALA A 33 3.13 0.19 -7.32
N ALA A 34 4.08 -0.64 -7.76
CA ALA A 34 4.82 -0.39 -8.99
C ALA A 34 3.91 -0.41 -10.24
N GLY A 35 2.85 -1.21 -10.22
CA GLY A 35 1.89 -1.35 -11.33
C GLY A 35 0.69 -0.40 -11.27
N ALA A 36 0.53 0.36 -10.18
CA ALA A 36 -0.59 1.28 -10.03
C ALA A 36 -0.33 2.61 -10.76
N SER A 37 -1.31 3.06 -11.53
CA SER A 37 -1.27 4.24 -12.39
C SER A 37 -2.00 5.45 -11.80
N SER A 38 -2.85 5.21 -10.79
CA SER A 38 -3.70 6.20 -10.14
C SER A 38 -3.58 6.14 -8.62
N ARG A 39 -4.04 7.21 -7.97
CA ARG A 39 -4.11 7.27 -6.51
C ARG A 39 -5.17 6.32 -5.97
N GLU A 40 -6.26 6.19 -6.71
CA GLU A 40 -7.38 5.30 -6.44
C GLU A 40 -6.92 3.84 -6.43
N GLU A 41 -6.17 3.40 -7.44
CA GLU A 41 -5.59 2.04 -7.48
C GLU A 41 -4.65 1.78 -6.28
N LEU A 42 -3.84 2.77 -5.88
CA LEU A 42 -2.97 2.65 -4.71
C LEU A 42 -3.77 2.54 -3.40
N ALA A 43 -4.90 3.25 -3.31
CA ALA A 43 -5.78 3.21 -2.15
C ALA A 43 -6.54 1.88 -2.07
N GLU A 44 -7.10 1.41 -3.18
CA GLU A 44 -7.76 0.11 -3.29
C GLU A 44 -6.81 -1.04 -2.93
N LEU A 45 -5.58 -0.99 -3.43
CA LEU A 45 -4.54 -1.96 -3.10
C LEU A 45 -4.25 -1.99 -1.60
N LEU A 46 -4.13 -0.83 -0.96
CA LEU A 46 -3.91 -0.74 0.49
C LEU A 46 -5.10 -1.29 1.28
N LEU A 47 -6.32 -0.93 0.89
CA LEU A 47 -7.57 -1.42 1.50
C LEU A 47 -7.67 -2.95 1.39
N ALA A 48 -7.38 -3.52 0.23
CA ALA A 48 -7.40 -4.96 0.02
C ALA A 48 -6.43 -5.70 0.97
N MET A 49 -5.24 -5.13 1.22
CA MET A 49 -4.29 -5.71 2.18
C MET A 49 -4.76 -5.62 3.62
N LEU A 50 -5.37 -4.49 4.00
CA LEU A 50 -5.93 -4.31 5.34
C LEU A 50 -7.11 -5.26 5.60
N GLN A 51 -7.94 -5.50 4.59
CA GLN A 51 -9.04 -6.46 4.64
C GLN A 51 -8.52 -7.91 4.72
N ALA A 52 -7.52 -8.28 3.92
CA ALA A 52 -6.92 -9.62 3.95
C ALA A 52 -6.37 -9.99 5.34
N ARG A 53 -5.84 -9.01 6.08
CA ARG A 53 -5.43 -9.20 7.48
C ARG A 53 -6.59 -9.55 8.40
N HIS A 54 -7.76 -8.96 8.19
CA HIS A 54 -8.92 -9.17 9.08
C HIS A 54 -9.61 -10.52 8.86
N ALA A 55 -9.35 -11.17 7.72
CA ALA A 55 -9.94 -12.45 7.37
C ALA A 55 -9.18 -13.68 7.90
N GLY A 56 -8.04 -13.49 8.59
CA GLY A 56 -7.23 -14.56 9.19
C GLY A 56 -7.03 -14.35 10.68
#